data_AF-F4XUL4-F1
#
_entry.id   AF-F4XUL4-F1
#
_cell.length_a   1.000
_cell.length_b   1.000
_cell.length_c   1.000
_cell.angle_alpha   90.00
_cell.angle_beta   90.00
_cell.angle_gamma   90.00
#
_symmetry.space_group_name_H-M   'P 1'
#
loop_
_entity.id
_entity.type
_entity.pdbx_description
1 polymer ?
#
loop_
_entity_poly.entity_id
_entity_poly.type
_entity_poly.pdbx_seq_one_letter_code
_entity_poly.pdbx_strand_id
1 'polypeptide(L)' 'MIDACEKAVAKDPENGGILDSRGLARALTGDTAGAISDFQAYVDWSDHDESKEQRQKWIDELRAGKNPFTEEVLKSLRWE' A
#
# COMPACT_ATOMS: atom_id res chain seq x y z
N MET A 1 -0.40 -22.80 4.00
CA MET A 1 -0.25 -23.00 2.56
C MET A 1 -1.55 -22.51 1.95
N ILE A 2 -1.51 -21.33 1.32
CA ILE A 2 -2.58 -20.72 0.49
C ILE A 2 -3.98 -20.64 1.12
N ASP A 3 -4.20 -19.76 2.11
CA ASP A 3 -5.59 -19.46 2.54
C ASP A 3 -5.95 -17.96 2.59
N ALA A 4 -4.96 -17.06 2.50
CA ALA A 4 -5.23 -15.61 2.50
C ALA A 4 -5.22 -14.95 1.11
N CYS A 5 -4.99 -15.71 0.03
CA CYS A 5 -4.68 -15.10 -1.29
C CYS A 5 -5.78 -15.22 -2.36
N GLU A 6 -6.84 -16.02 -2.19
CA GLU A 6 -7.69 -16.40 -3.34
C GLU A 6 -9.15 -15.91 -3.31
N LYS A 7 -9.56 -15.05 -2.36
CA LYS A 7 -10.95 -14.53 -2.34
C LYS A 7 -11.11 -13.01 -2.43
N ALA A 8 -10.03 -12.25 -2.55
CA ALA A 8 -10.11 -10.79 -2.65
C ALA A 8 -10.04 -10.25 -4.09
N VAL A 9 -9.85 -11.12 -5.10
CA VAL A 9 -9.76 -10.71 -6.52
C VAL A 9 -11.03 -11.15 -7.24
N ALA A 10 -12.07 -10.33 -7.15
CA ALA A 10 -13.07 -10.09 -8.19
C ALA A 10 -14.28 -9.38 -7.57
N LYS A 11 -14.24 -8.03 -7.49
CA LYS A 11 -15.49 -7.27 -7.66
C LYS A 11 -15.36 -5.77 -7.97
N ASP A 12 -14.23 -5.14 -7.71
CA ASP A 12 -14.07 -3.72 -8.05
C ASP A 12 -12.68 -3.46 -8.62
N PRO A 13 -12.54 -2.99 -9.88
CA PRO A 13 -11.25 -2.55 -10.43
C PRO A 13 -10.65 -1.34 -9.70
N GLU A 14 -11.36 -0.79 -8.72
CA GLU A 14 -11.01 0.39 -7.93
C GLU A 14 -11.04 0.12 -6.42
N ASN A 15 -10.95 -1.14 -5.98
CA ASN A 15 -10.85 -1.44 -4.55
C ASN A 15 -9.52 -0.88 -4.01
N GLY A 16 -9.59 0.03 -3.03
CA GLY A 16 -8.40 0.64 -2.44
C GLY A 16 -7.37 -0.39 -1.95
N GLY A 17 -7.81 -1.56 -1.48
CA GLY A 17 -6.87 -2.63 -1.09
C GLY A 17 -5.94 -3.07 -2.23
N ILE A 18 -6.38 -3.01 -3.49
CA ILE A 18 -5.54 -3.32 -4.66
C ILE A 18 -4.53 -2.20 -4.91
N LEU A 19 -4.95 -0.94 -4.79
CA LEU A 19 -4.06 0.22 -4.92
C LEU A 19 -2.96 0.15 -3.86
N ASP A 20 -3.32 -0.12 -2.61
CA ASP A 20 -2.37 -0.23 -1.51
C ASP A 20 -1.36 -1.36 -1.70
N SER A 21 -1.85 -2.58 -2.01
CA SER A 21 -0.99 -3.75 -2.23
C SER A 21 -0.07 -3.55 -3.44
N ARG A 22 -0.58 -2.93 -4.51
CA ARG A 22 0.22 -2.63 -5.71
C ARG A 22 1.27 -1.56 -5.43
N GLY A 23 0.92 -0.53 -4.65
CA GLY A 23 1.86 0.51 -4.23
C GLY A 23 3.00 -0.07 -3.40
N LEU A 24 2.68 -0.98 -2.48
CA LEU A 24 3.67 -1.69 -1.67
C LEU A 24 4.61 -2.54 -2.54
N ALA A 25 4.06 -3.33 -3.45
CA ALA A 25 4.86 -4.16 -4.36
C ALA A 25 5.78 -3.30 -5.23
N ARG A 26 5.28 -2.19 -5.79
CA ARG A 26 6.07 -1.27 -6.60
C ARG A 26 7.22 -0.66 -5.81
N ALA A 27 6.98 -0.20 -4.58
CA ALA A 27 8.01 0.36 -3.72
C ALA A 27 9.11 -0.67 -3.39
N LEU A 28 8.72 -1.92 -3.11
CA LEU A 28 9.67 -3.01 -2.85
C LEU A 28 10.49 -3.39 -4.09
N THR A 29 9.92 -3.26 -5.29
CA THR A 29 10.63 -3.51 -6.56
C THR A 29 11.47 -2.32 -7.06
N GLY A 30 11.45 -1.19 -6.34
CA GLY A 30 12.18 0.02 -6.70
C GLY A 30 11.42 0.99 -7.61
N ASP A 31 10.16 0.71 -7.94
CA ASP A 31 9.28 1.63 -8.66
C ASP A 31 8.62 2.62 -7.70
N THR A 32 9.44 3.49 -7.10
CA THR A 32 9.01 4.47 -6.10
C THR A 32 7.94 5.43 -6.63
N ALA A 33 8.06 5.85 -7.90
CA ALA A 33 7.10 6.77 -8.52
C ALA A 33 5.71 6.13 -8.69
N GLY A 34 5.65 4.90 -9.19
CA GLY A 34 4.38 4.16 -9.29
C GLY A 34 3.80 3.80 -7.93
N ALA A 35 4.64 3.55 -6.93
CA ALA A 35 4.20 3.35 -5.55
C ALA A 35 3.50 4.58 -4.96
N ILE A 36 4.11 5.76 -5.11
CA ILE A 36 3.54 7.03 -4.64
C ILE A 36 2.18 7.28 -5.31
N SER A 37 2.08 7.05 -6.63
CA SER A 37 0.83 7.23 -7.35
C SER A 37 -0.29 6.32 -6.82
N ASP A 38 0.04 5.08 -6.50
CA ASP A 38 -0.91 4.10 -5.98
C ASP A 38 -1.37 4.43 -4.56
N PHE A 39 -0.44 4.80 -3.67
CA PHE A 39 -0.80 5.22 -2.32
C PHE A 39 -1.60 6.51 -2.32
N GLN A 40 -1.30 7.45 -3.22
CA GLN A 40 -2.09 8.68 -3.32
C GLN A 40 -3.53 8.40 -3.77
N ALA A 41 -3.71 7.47 -4.72
CA ALA A 41 -5.03 7.03 -5.15
C ALA A 41 -5.77 6.28 -4.03
N TYR A 42 -5.07 5.48 -3.22
CA TYR A 42 -5.65 4.85 -2.03
C TYR A 42 -6.14 5.88 -1.00
N VAL A 43 -5.34 6.91 -0.73
CA VAL A 43 -5.69 8.00 0.20
C VAL A 43 -6.92 8.76 -0.29
N ASP A 44 -7.05 8.98 -1.59
CA ASP A 44 -8.20 9.66 -2.20
C ASP A 44 -9.47 8.80 -2.15
N TRP A 45 -9.32 7.48 -2.34
CA TRP A 45 -10.41 6.51 -2.28
C TRP A 45 -10.89 6.20 -0.85
N SER A 46 -9.98 6.18 0.12
CA SER A 46 -10.29 5.83 1.51
C SER A 46 -10.96 6.99 2.24
N ASP A 47 -12.00 6.69 3.01
CA ASP A 47 -12.64 7.60 3.96
C ASP A 47 -12.07 7.44 5.39
N HIS A 48 -11.20 6.44 5.62
CA HIS A 48 -10.66 6.13 6.93
C HIS A 48 -9.39 6.92 7.23
N ASP A 49 -9.46 7.88 8.15
CA ASP A 49 -8.36 8.78 8.51
C ASP A 49 -7.06 8.05 8.86
N GLU A 50 -7.12 7.00 9.70
CA GLU A 50 -5.90 6.29 10.15
C GLU A 50 -5.13 5.66 8.98
N SER A 51 -5.86 5.02 8.05
CA SER A 51 -5.26 4.39 6.88
C SER A 51 -4.69 5.44 5.92
N LYS A 52 -5.36 6.60 5.79
CA LYS A 52 -4.88 7.72 4.98
C LYS A 52 -3.59 8.30 5.54
N GLU A 53 -3.54 8.54 6.85
CA GLU A 53 -2.36 9.07 7.53
C GLU A 53 -1.15 8.14 7.38
N GLN A 54 -1.35 6.83 7.51
CA GLN A 54 -0.29 5.84 7.33
C GLN A 54 0.25 5.84 5.89
N ARG A 55 -0.63 5.87 4.88
CA ARG A 55 -0.21 5.89 3.47
C ARG A 55 0.41 7.24 3.08
N GLN A 56 -0.03 8.34 3.69
CA GLN A 56 0.60 9.64 3.53
C GLN A 56 2.03 9.65 4.08
N LYS A 57 2.27 9.08 5.26
CA LYS A 57 3.64 8.90 5.80
C LYS A 57 4.53 8.12 4.84
N TRP A 58 4.02 7.03 4.26
CA TRP A 58 4.79 6.27 3.27
C TRP A 58 5.09 7.08 2.01
N ILE A 59 4.14 7.87 1.52
CA ILE A 59 4.37 8.77 0.37
C ILE A 59 5.50 9.76 0.68
N ASP A 60 5.50 10.37 1.86
CA ASP A 60 6.53 11.32 2.27
C ASP A 60 7.91 10.67 2.40
N GLU A 61 8.00 9.47 2.98
CA GLU A 61 9.27 8.72 3.05
C GLU A 61 9.78 8.30 1.66
N LEU A 62 8.90 7.81 0.80
CA LEU A 62 9.23 7.45 -0.59
C LEU A 62 9.70 8.66 -1.39
N ARG A 63 9.07 9.83 -1.21
CA ARG A 63 9.52 11.10 -1.81
C ARG A 63 10.88 11.54 -1.29
N ALA A 64 11.19 11.25 -0.03
CA ALA A 64 12.52 11.48 0.54
C ALA A 64 13.57 10.45 0.07
N GLY A 65 13.20 9.51 -0.82
CA GLY A 65 14.07 8.44 -1.30
C GLY A 65 14.33 7.36 -0.26
N LYS A 66 13.53 7.31 0.81
CA LYS A 66 13.60 6.28 1.85
C LYS A 66 12.52 5.24 1.59
N ASN A 67 12.86 3.97 1.80
CA ASN A 67 11.87 2.90 1.73
C ASN A 67 11.37 2.57 3.15
N PRO A 68 10.11 2.91 3.50
CA PRO A 68 9.56 2.63 4.83
C PRO A 68 9.21 1.15 5.04
N PHE A 69 9.23 0.33 3.99
CA PHE A 69 8.79 -1.06 4.02
C PHE A 69 9.89 -2.01 4.51
N THR A 70 10.30 -1.84 5.76
CA THR A 70 11.20 -2.77 6.44
C THR A 70 10.48 -4.08 6.78
N GLU A 71 11.24 -5.13 7.07
CA GLU A 71 10.67 -6.41 7.52
C GLU A 71 9.76 -6.27 8.75
N GLU A 72 10.00 -5.28 9.60
CA GLU A 72 9.16 -4.96 10.76
C GLU A 72 7.81 -4.37 10.33
N VAL A 73 7.82 -3.41 9.41
CA VAL A 73 6.59 -2.81 8.86
C VAL A 73 5.76 -3.87 8.12
N LEU A 74 6.41 -4.72 7.32
CA LEU A 74 5.73 -5.81 6.61
C LEU A 74 5.12 -6.86 7.56
N LYS A 75 5.73 -7.09 8.73
CA LYS A 75 5.17 -7.98 9.76
C LYS A 75 3.96 -7.36 10.44
N SER A 76 3.97 -6.06 10.72
CA SER A 76 2.82 -5.35 11.28
C SER A 76 1.63 -5.34 10.32
N LEU A 77 1.89 -5.11 9.02
CA LEU A 77 0.87 -5.14 7.96
C LEU A 77 0.21 -6.50 7.75
N ARG A 78 0.83 -7.59 8.22
CA ARG A 78 0.26 -8.94 8.13
C ARG A 78 -0.92 -9.14 9.11
N TRP A 79 -1.04 -8.28 10.11
CA TRP A 79 -2.05 -8.36 11.16
C TRP A 79 -2.97 -7.13 11.22
N GLU A 80 -2.84 -6.21 10.26
CA GLU A 80 -3.78 -5.11 10.00
C GLU A 80 -5.08 -5.61 9.34
#